data_AF-K1ZT99-F1
#
_entry.id   AF-K1ZT99-F1
#
_cell.length_a   1.000
_cell.length_b   1.000
_cell.length_c   1.000
_cell.angle_alpha   90.00
_cell.angle_beta   90.00
_cell.angle_gamma   90.00
#
_symmetry.space_group_name_H-M   'P 1'
#
loop_
_entity.id
_entity.type
_entity.pdbx_description
1 polymer ?
#
loop_
_entity_poly.entity_id
_entity_poly.type
_entity_poly.pdbx_seq_one_letter_code
_entity_poly.pdbx_strand_id
1 'polypeptide(L)'
;MTLMQTPLPPEIDPGTSIELWTVTFLQFGGELFGSRSLCETSTWGEKAEYVLKAVDVPARVFGLTEPMIVVVLRFNGRSVLLYTRSEFEKIYSDLKIRTQPEESEWMDQVLNKAKLSLLKDQIKILELRTTLTKANIQLAQAQIFIAEVSSKK
;
A
#
# COMPACT_ATOMS: atom_id res chain seq x y z
N MET A 1 14.69 47.72 -0.84
CA MET A 1 15.03 46.33 -0.47
C MET A 1 13.87 45.76 0.31
N THR A 2 13.07 44.90 -0.30
CA THR A 2 11.97 44.23 0.38
C THR A 2 12.56 43.00 1.07
N LEU A 3 12.62 43.02 2.40
CA LEU A 3 12.95 41.83 3.18
C LEU A 3 11.86 40.79 2.90
N MET A 4 12.20 39.74 2.15
CA MET A 4 11.40 38.51 2.12
C MET A 4 11.44 37.94 3.54
N GLN A 5 10.42 38.24 4.34
CA GLN A 5 10.20 37.49 5.58
C GLN A 5 9.92 36.05 5.14
N THR A 6 10.84 35.14 5.45
CA THR A 6 10.56 33.72 5.44
C THR A 6 9.29 33.54 6.29
N PRO A 7 8.17 33.05 5.74
CA PRO A 7 6.97 32.84 6.53
C PRO A 7 7.35 31.92 7.69
N LEU A 8 7.24 32.43 8.92
CA LEU A 8 7.37 31.62 10.12
C LEU A 8 6.39 30.45 9.96
N PRO A 9 6.83 29.19 10.15
CA PRO A 9 5.89 28.07 10.15
C PRO A 9 4.80 28.38 11.19
N PRO A 10 3.52 28.10 10.89
CA PRO A 10 2.44 28.39 11.82
C PRO A 10 2.76 27.77 13.18
N GLU A 11 2.77 28.59 14.24
CA GLU A 11 2.90 28.09 15.61
C GLU A 11 1.64 27.27 15.93
N ILE A 12 1.79 25.93 15.88
CA ILE A 12 0.74 25.01 16.29
C ILE A 12 0.68 25.01 17.82
N ASP A 13 -0.53 25.13 18.37
CA ASP A 13 -0.76 25.09 19.81
C ASP A 13 -0.20 23.77 20.40
N PRO A 14 0.67 23.82 21.42
CA PRO A 14 1.22 22.61 22.06
C PRO A 14 0.15 21.63 22.59
N GLY A 15 -1.03 22.14 22.96
CA GLY A 15 -2.18 21.34 23.39
C GLY A 15 -2.95 20.69 22.25
N THR A 16 -2.60 20.94 20.98
CA THR A 16 -3.24 20.32 19.83
C THR A 16 -3.12 18.80 19.93
N SER A 17 -4.26 18.11 19.92
CA SER A 17 -4.28 16.65 19.94
C SER A 17 -3.75 16.09 18.63
N ILE A 18 -2.87 15.09 18.74
CA ILE A 18 -2.31 14.34 17.62
C ILE A 18 -2.81 12.91 17.70
N GLU A 19 -3.27 12.38 16.58
CA GLU A 19 -3.51 10.95 16.41
C GLU A 19 -2.58 10.38 15.34
N LEU A 20 -1.80 9.38 15.71
CA LEU A 20 -0.97 8.63 14.78
C LEU A 20 -1.74 7.44 14.24
N TRP A 21 -2.07 7.48 12.96
CA TRP A 21 -2.75 6.42 12.24
C TRP A 21 -1.78 5.71 11.30
N THR A 22 -1.88 4.38 11.22
CA THR A 22 -1.30 3.61 10.11
C THR A 22 -2.40 3.31 9.12
N VAL A 23 -2.16 3.57 7.84
CA VAL A 23 -3.03 3.13 6.76
C VAL A 23 -2.24 2.22 5.84
N THR A 24 -2.76 1.01 5.64
CA THR A 24 -2.12 -0.05 4.88
C THR A 24 -2.95 -0.41 3.66
N PHE A 25 -2.30 -0.46 2.49
CA PHE A 25 -2.89 -0.91 1.23
C PHE A 25 -2.07 -2.05 0.63
N LEU A 26 -2.75 -3.11 0.20
CA LEU A 26 -2.16 -4.23 -0.54
C LEU A 26 -3.03 -4.52 -1.77
N GLN A 27 -2.39 -4.74 -2.92
CA GLN A 27 -3.09 -5.07 -4.15
C GLN A 27 -2.49 -6.32 -4.79
N PHE A 28 -3.33 -7.33 -5.04
CA PHE A 28 -2.96 -8.55 -5.78
C PHE A 28 -4.22 -9.24 -6.30
N GLY A 29 -4.07 -10.01 -7.38
CA GLY A 29 -5.20 -10.75 -7.97
C GLY A 29 -6.34 -9.87 -8.50
N GLY A 30 -6.10 -8.57 -8.73
CA GLY A 30 -7.12 -7.59 -9.12
C GLY A 30 -7.94 -7.03 -7.94
N GLU A 31 -7.69 -7.47 -6.71
CA GLU A 31 -8.38 -7.00 -5.50
C GLU A 31 -7.50 -6.02 -4.71
N LEU A 32 -8.13 -5.01 -4.12
CA LEU A 32 -7.50 -4.05 -3.20
C LEU A 32 -7.91 -4.37 -1.76
N PHE A 33 -6.93 -4.56 -0.89
CA PHE A 33 -7.09 -4.81 0.53
C PHE A 33 -6.60 -3.58 1.30
N GLY A 34 -7.46 -3.01 2.14
CA GLY A 34 -7.13 -1.82 2.92
C GLY A 34 -7.51 -1.95 4.40
N SER A 35 -6.72 -1.33 5.25
CA SER A 35 -6.97 -1.20 6.68
C SER A 35 -6.45 0.13 7.21
N ARG A 36 -7.09 0.64 8.26
CA ARG A 36 -6.60 1.77 9.05
C ARG A 36 -6.60 1.42 10.54
N SER A 37 -5.54 1.79 11.25
CA SER A 37 -5.35 1.46 12.65
C SER A 37 -4.81 2.67 13.42
N LEU A 38 -5.47 3.03 14.52
CA LEU A 38 -4.95 4.03 15.44
C LEU A 38 -3.80 3.41 16.23
N CYS A 39 -2.60 3.99 16.10
CA CYS A 39 -1.40 3.50 16.76
C CYS A 39 -1.19 4.19 18.10
N GLU A 40 -1.44 5.50 18.14
CA GLU A 40 -1.15 6.32 19.31
C GLU A 40 -1.91 7.64 19.27
N THR A 41 -2.18 8.20 20.45
CA THR A 41 -2.70 9.55 20.63
C THR A 41 -1.76 10.32 21.56
N SER A 42 -1.42 11.57 21.22
CA SER A 42 -0.55 12.43 22.02
C SER A 42 -0.90 13.90 21.78
N THR A 43 -0.04 14.82 22.18
CA THR A 43 -0.17 16.27 21.94
C THR A 43 1.01 16.79 21.13
N TRP A 44 0.81 17.93 20.48
CA TRP A 44 1.86 18.57 19.68
C TRP A 44 3.10 18.91 20.51
N GLY A 45 2.95 19.42 21.73
CA GLY A 45 4.06 19.74 22.61
C GLY A 45 4.95 18.53 22.95
N GLU A 46 4.38 17.33 23.01
CA GLU A 46 5.12 16.10 23.34
C GLU A 46 5.82 15.46 22.14
N LYS A 47 5.26 15.59 20.93
CA LYS A 47 5.73 14.84 19.74
C LYS A 47 6.08 15.69 18.52
N ALA A 48 6.08 17.01 18.63
CA ALA A 48 6.40 17.94 17.54
C ALA A 48 7.70 17.57 16.80
N GLU A 49 8.77 17.17 17.50
CA GLU A 49 10.04 16.82 16.84
C GLU A 49 9.96 15.62 15.90
N TYR A 50 9.13 14.62 16.19
CA TYR A 50 8.96 13.45 15.33
C TYR A 50 8.12 13.78 14.10
N VAL A 51 7.14 14.68 14.24
CA VAL A 51 6.24 15.08 13.15
C VAL A 51 6.92 16.10 12.22
N LEU A 52 7.65 17.07 12.77
CA LEU A 52 8.38 18.11 12.02
C LEU A 52 9.57 17.57 11.23
N LYS A 53 10.22 16.49 11.68
CA LYS A 53 11.28 15.83 10.91
C LYS A 53 10.77 15.06 9.70
N ALA A 54 9.47 14.75 9.67
CA ALA A 54 8.89 13.83 8.69
C ALA A 54 8.08 14.53 7.58
N VAL A 55 7.69 15.80 7.75
CA VAL A 55 6.77 16.48 6.82
C VAL A 55 7.04 17.97 6.74
N ASP A 56 7.02 18.51 5.53
CA ASP A 56 6.86 19.93 5.25
C ASP A 56 5.44 20.30 5.68
N VAL A 57 5.27 20.88 6.88
CA VAL A 57 3.94 21.15 7.45
C VAL A 57 3.29 22.25 6.61
N PRO A 58 2.22 21.95 5.83
CA PRO A 58 1.55 23.00 5.06
C PRO A 58 0.99 24.05 6.03
N ALA A 59 0.78 25.28 5.56
CA ALA A 59 0.29 26.42 6.34
C ALA A 59 -1.18 26.28 6.86
N ARG A 60 -1.55 25.09 7.31
CA ARG A 60 -2.84 24.73 7.88
C ARG A 60 -2.79 24.95 9.37
N VAL A 61 -3.81 25.60 9.90
CA VAL A 61 -3.96 25.82 11.34
C VAL A 61 -4.73 24.63 11.90
N PHE A 62 -4.04 23.82 12.70
CA PHE A 62 -4.65 22.77 13.52
C PHE A 62 -4.94 23.37 14.90
N GLY A 63 -6.09 23.05 15.48
CA GLY A 63 -6.55 23.67 16.73
C GLY A 63 -7.01 22.64 17.75
N LEU A 64 -7.21 23.09 19.00
CA LEU A 64 -7.62 22.25 20.13
C LEU A 64 -8.93 21.46 19.88
N THR A 65 -9.77 21.93 18.96
CA THR A 65 -11.08 21.34 18.66
C THR A 65 -11.03 20.26 17.58
N GLU A 66 -9.99 20.20 16.75
CA GLU A 66 -9.87 19.21 15.67
C GLU A 66 -8.49 18.55 15.72
N PRO A 67 -8.41 17.23 15.98
CA PRO A 67 -7.12 16.58 16.12
C PRO A 67 -6.38 16.56 14.79
N MET A 68 -5.08 16.77 14.86
CA MET A 68 -4.16 16.53 13.76
C MET A 68 -3.99 15.02 13.58
N ILE A 69 -4.37 14.52 12.42
CA ILE A 69 -4.20 13.12 12.05
C ILE A 69 -2.88 12.97 11.28
N VAL A 70 -1.93 12.30 11.90
CA VAL A 70 -0.66 11.91 11.29
C VAL A 70 -0.83 10.53 10.72
N VAL A 71 -0.82 10.41 9.39
CA VAL A 71 -0.94 9.12 8.71
C VAL A 71 0.43 8.65 8.26
N VAL A 72 0.85 7.49 8.76
CA VAL A 72 1.97 6.75 8.19
C VAL A 72 1.43 5.82 7.12
N LEU A 73 1.71 6.14 5.86
CA LEU A 73 1.46 5.25 4.74
C LEU A 73 2.59 4.24 4.64
N ARG A 74 2.24 2.95 4.68
CA ARG A 74 3.16 1.86 4.35
C ARG A 74 2.94 1.46 2.89
N PHE A 75 3.52 2.21 1.97
CA PHE A 75 3.52 1.88 0.54
C PHE A 75 4.93 2.12 -0.03
N ASN A 76 5.69 1.06 -0.30
CA ASN A 76 7.07 1.14 -0.83
C ASN A 76 8.02 2.13 -0.13
N GLY A 77 7.77 2.42 1.15
CA GLY A 77 8.47 3.43 1.95
C GLY A 77 7.61 3.86 3.15
N ARG A 78 8.15 4.72 4.02
CA ARG A 78 7.38 5.42 5.05
C ARG A 78 7.14 6.85 4.56
N SER A 79 5.91 7.14 4.15
CA SER A 79 5.46 8.51 3.88
C SER A 79 4.57 8.96 5.03
N VAL A 80 4.81 10.17 5.54
CA VAL A 80 3.99 10.76 6.60
C VAL A 80 3.14 11.86 5.99
N LEU A 81 1.83 11.78 6.19
CA LEU A 81 0.86 12.76 5.71
C LEU A 81 0.13 13.38 6.91
N LEU A 82 -0.18 14.66 6.81
CA LEU A 82 -0.91 15.41 7.83
C LEU A 82 -2.30 15.76 7.30
N TYR A 83 -3.32 15.37 8.05
CA TYR A 83 -4.73 15.64 7.76
C TYR A 83 -5.41 16.21 8.99
N THR A 84 -6.50 16.94 8.79
CA THR A 84 -7.50 17.09 9.85
C THR A 84 -8.32 15.81 9.98
N ARG A 85 -9.05 15.63 11.08
CA ARG A 85 -9.90 14.46 11.23
C ARG A 85 -10.97 14.36 10.15
N SER A 86 -11.61 15.48 9.81
CA SER A 86 -12.62 15.48 8.75
C SER A 86 -12.05 15.05 7.41
N GLU A 87 -10.82 15.46 7.09
CA GLU A 87 -10.14 15.06 5.85
C GLU A 87 -9.79 13.58 5.86
N PHE A 88 -9.23 13.07 6.96
CA PHE A 88 -8.88 11.67 7.12
C PHE A 88 -10.10 10.76 6.93
N GLU A 89 -11.21 11.06 7.59
CA GLU A 89 -12.45 10.29 7.45
C GLU A 89 -13.02 10.38 6.03
N LYS A 90 -12.92 11.55 5.37
CA LYS A 90 -13.37 11.70 3.98
C LYS A 90 -12.57 10.82 3.01
N ILE A 91 -11.26 10.71 3.22
CA ILE A 91 -10.35 9.97 2.31
C ILE A 91 -10.43 8.46 2.57
N TYR A 92 -10.50 8.03 3.83
CA TYR A 92 -10.34 6.63 4.24
C TYR A 92 -11.59 6.01 4.87
N SER A 93 -12.77 6.61 4.65
CA SER A 93 -14.06 6.13 5.19
C SER A 93 -14.34 4.67 4.84
N ASP A 94 -14.00 4.25 3.63
CA ASP A 94 -14.23 2.89 3.13
C ASP A 94 -13.31 1.84 3.77
N LEU A 95 -12.28 2.28 4.51
CA LEU A 95 -11.35 1.37 5.18
C LEU A 95 -11.86 0.99 6.55
N LYS A 96 -11.94 -0.32 6.80
CA LYS A 96 -12.26 -0.85 8.13
C LYS A 96 -11.18 -0.45 9.14
N ILE A 97 -11.63 0.10 10.27
CA ILE A 97 -10.79 0.38 11.43
C ILE A 97 -10.47 -0.94 12.14
N ARG A 98 -9.21 -1.14 12.49
CA ARG A 98 -8.72 -2.30 13.25
C ARG A 98 -7.85 -1.85 14.42
N THR A 99 -7.82 -2.65 15.47
CA THR A 99 -6.78 -2.57 16.49
C THR A 99 -5.45 -3.12 15.94
N GLN A 100 -4.31 -2.83 16.58
CA GLN A 100 -3.03 -3.37 16.14
C GLN A 100 -2.98 -4.91 16.09
N PRO A 101 -3.51 -5.65 17.09
CA PRO A 101 -3.61 -7.11 16.99
C PRO A 101 -4.46 -7.58 15.80
N GLU A 102 -5.62 -6.95 15.58
CA GLU A 102 -6.50 -7.27 14.44
C GLU A 102 -5.87 -6.96 13.09
N GLU A 103 -5.08 -5.88 13.00
CA GLU A 103 -4.33 -5.54 11.79
C GLU A 103 -3.29 -6.62 11.48
N SER A 104 -2.55 -7.10 12.49
CA SER A 104 -1.55 -8.14 12.30
C SER A 104 -2.18 -9.44 11.80
N GLU A 105 -3.28 -9.87 12.43
CA GLU A 105 -3.99 -11.08 12.00
C GLU A 105 -4.57 -10.93 10.59
N TRP A 106 -5.18 -9.78 10.30
CA TRP A 106 -5.70 -9.47 8.96
C TRP A 106 -4.58 -9.48 7.92
N MET A 107 -3.42 -8.91 8.23
CA MET A 107 -2.25 -8.90 7.36
C MET A 107 -1.81 -10.32 7.01
N ASP A 108 -1.72 -11.22 8.00
CA ASP A 108 -1.36 -12.61 7.77
C ASP A 108 -2.36 -13.32 6.86
N GLN A 109 -3.66 -13.08 7.06
CA GLN A 109 -4.71 -13.61 6.20
C GLN A 109 -4.59 -13.11 4.74
N VAL A 110 -4.34 -11.81 4.56
CA VAL A 110 -4.17 -11.18 3.24
C VAL A 110 -2.91 -11.70 2.54
N LEU A 111 -1.79 -11.79 3.24
CA LEU A 111 -0.54 -12.35 2.70
C LEU A 111 -0.68 -13.83 2.33
N ASN A 112 -1.43 -14.61 3.11
CA ASN A 112 -1.71 -16.00 2.77
C ASN A 112 -2.57 -16.12 1.49
N LYS A 113 -3.55 -15.23 1.29
CA LYS A 113 -4.29 -15.15 0.02
C LYS A 113 -3.36 -14.81 -1.16
N ALA A 114 -2.44 -13.87 -0.98
CA ALA A 114 -1.46 -13.52 -2.01
C ALA A 114 -0.56 -14.71 -2.38
N LYS A 115 -0.05 -15.45 -1.39
CA LYS A 115 0.75 -16.67 -1.59
C LYS A 115 -0.05 -17.73 -2.36
N LEU A 116 -1.31 -17.96 -1.99
CA LEU A 116 -2.17 -18.91 -2.68
C LEU A 116 -2.45 -18.50 -4.13
N SER A 117 -2.66 -17.20 -4.39
CA SER A 117 -2.80 -16.69 -5.76
C SER A 117 -1.54 -16.95 -6.58
N LEU A 118 -0.36 -16.65 -6.03
CA LEU A 118 0.91 -16.88 -6.70
C LEU A 118 1.13 -18.37 -7.02
N LEU A 119 0.81 -19.27 -6.09
CA LEU A 119 0.92 -20.71 -6.31
C LEU A 119 0.00 -21.18 -7.45
N LYS A 120 -1.23 -20.67 -7.53
CA LYS A 120 -2.15 -20.98 -8.64
C LYS A 120 -1.58 -20.53 -9.99
N ASP A 121 -1.00 -19.34 -10.06
CA ASP A 121 -0.37 -18.83 -11.27
C ASP A 121 0.85 -19.68 -11.68
N GLN A 122 1.67 -20.10 -10.72
CA GLN A 122 2.80 -21.00 -10.97
C GLN A 122 2.34 -22.36 -11.53
N ILE A 123 1.29 -22.96 -10.98
CA ILE A 123 0.70 -24.20 -11.49
C ILE A 123 0.23 -24.01 -12.93
N LYS A 124 -0.51 -22.94 -13.21
CA LYS A 124 -1.00 -22.64 -14.56
C LYS A 124 0.14 -22.45 -15.57
N ILE A 125 1.22 -21.79 -15.17
CA ILE A 125 2.43 -21.64 -16.00
C ILE A 125 3.04 -23.02 -16.32
N LEU A 126 3.12 -23.92 -15.34
CA LEU A 126 3.64 -25.27 -15.54
C LEU A 126 2.76 -26.11 -16.49
N GLU A 127 1.43 -26.00 -16.37
CA GLU A 127 0.48 -26.64 -17.27
C GLU A 127 0.62 -26.14 -18.71
N LEU A 128 0.75 -24.82 -18.89
CA LEU A 128 0.97 -24.20 -20.20
C LEU A 128 2.30 -24.65 -20.82
N ARG A 129 3.38 -24.70 -20.03
CA ARG A 129 4.68 -25.22 -20.49
C ARG A 129 4.58 -26.67 -20.93
N THR A 130 3.88 -27.51 -20.17
CA THR A 130 3.66 -28.92 -20.52
C THR A 130 2.89 -29.06 -21.82
N THR A 131 1.83 -28.25 -21.99
CA THR A 131 1.02 -28.24 -23.22
C THR A 131 1.83 -27.80 -24.43
N LEU A 132 2.65 -26.75 -24.29
CA LEU A 132 3.55 -26.28 -25.34
C LEU A 132 4.56 -27.36 -25.75
N THR A 133 5.16 -28.05 -24.77
CA THR A 133 6.08 -29.16 -25.05
C THR A 133 5.41 -30.28 -25.82
N LYS A 134 4.17 -30.67 -25.45
CA LYS A 134 3.39 -31.68 -26.20
C LYS A 134 3.12 -31.23 -27.64
N ALA A 135 2.72 -29.98 -27.84
CA ALA A 135 2.49 -29.43 -29.17
C ALA A 135 3.76 -29.43 -30.03
N ASN A 136 4.92 -29.08 -29.45
CA ASN A 136 6.21 -29.12 -30.14
C ASN A 136 6.63 -30.54 -30.55
N ILE A 137 6.38 -31.55 -29.71
CA ILE A 137 6.63 -32.96 -30.05
C ILE A 137 5.74 -33.39 -31.22
N GLN A 138 4.45 -33.06 -31.18
CA GLN A 138 3.52 -33.38 -32.27
C GLN A 138 3.93 -32.70 -33.59
N LEU A 139 4.36 -31.43 -33.53
CA LEU A 139 4.84 -30.70 -34.68
C LEU A 139 6.09 -31.36 -35.29
N ALA A 140 7.07 -31.74 -34.45
CA ALA A 140 8.27 -32.44 -34.91
C ALA A 140 7.93 -33.79 -35.57
N GLN A 141 7.00 -34.56 -34.99
CA GLN A 141 6.53 -35.83 -35.56
C GLN A 141 5.86 -35.61 -36.93
N ALA A 142 5.02 -34.59 -37.06
CA ALA A 142 4.38 -34.25 -38.34
C ALA A 142 5.41 -33.83 -39.40
N GLN A 143 6.42 -33.06 -39.02
CA GLN A 143 7.52 -32.65 -39.92
C GLN A 143 8.32 -33.85 -40.42
N ILE A 144 8.67 -34.80 -39.53
CA ILE A 144 9.36 -36.04 -39.91
C ILE A 144 8.50 -36.83 -40.90
N PHE A 145 7.22 -37.02 -40.60
CA PHE A 145 6.30 -37.74 -41.49
C PHE A 145 6.20 -37.11 -42.89
N ILE A 146 6.06 -35.77 -42.96
CA ILE A 146 6.02 -35.05 -44.24
C ILE A 146 7.34 -35.25 -45.02
N ALA A 147 8.49 -35.19 -44.35
CA ALA A 147 9.79 -35.41 -44.98
C ALA A 147 9.93 -36.85 -45.54
N GLU A 148 9.48 -37.86 -44.80
CA GLU A 148 9.48 -39.26 -45.23
C GLU A 148 8.56 -39.53 -46.42
N VAL A 149 7.39 -38.88 -46.46
CA VAL A 149 6.45 -39.00 -47.59
C VAL A 149 7.02 -38.29 -48.82
N SER A 150 7.69 -37.16 -48.63
CA SER A 150 8.26 -36.36 -49.73
C SER A 150 9.51 -36.99 -50.36
N SER A 151 10.29 -37.76 -49.59
CA SER A 151 11.48 -38.46 -50.10
C SER A 151 11.18 -39.76 -50.86
N LYS A 152 9.93 -40.26 -50.79
CA LYS A 152 9.46 -41.46 -51.49
C LYS A 152 8.77 -41.15 -52.84
N LYS A 153 8.68 -39.89 -53.24
CA LYS A 153 8.21 -39.44 -54.56
C LYS A 153 9.40 -39.04 -55.43
#